data_AF-A0A6I0F8T9-F1
#
_entry.id   AF-A0A6I0F8T9-F1
#
_cell.length_a   1.000
_cell.length_b   1.000
_cell.length_c   1.000
_cell.angle_alpha   90.00
_cell.angle_beta   90.00
_cell.angle_gamma   90.00
#
_symmetry.space_group_name_H-M   'P 1'
#
loop_
_entity.id
_entity.type
_entity.pdbx_description
1 polymer ?
#
loop_
_entity_poly.entity_id
_entity_poly.type
_entity_poly.pdbx_seq_one_letter_code
_entity_poly.pdbx_strand_id
1 'polypeptide(L)'
;MKDLICIDRIERWTGLNPYHPDDIDYAYMTEELVEEIVKLVRVRVSRNSYLDEVLEFIKFYEKAHRQLLLGEVVTDIQKQRANEWAKDFRNNHGHWFHQDPAYDEFYRILNRGSW
;
A
#
# COMPACT_ATOMS: atom_id res chain seq x y z
N MET A 1 -6.65 10.59 -22.12
CA MET A 1 -6.65 10.19 -20.70
C MET A 1 -6.47 8.68 -20.69
N LYS A 2 -5.46 8.12 -20.01
CA LYS A 2 -5.47 6.68 -19.77
C LYS A 2 -6.65 6.39 -18.85
N ASP A 3 -7.44 5.38 -19.16
CA ASP A 3 -8.53 4.97 -18.28
C ASP A 3 -7.92 4.46 -16.96
N LEU A 4 -8.33 5.06 -15.85
CA LEU A 4 -7.89 4.60 -14.53
C LEU A 4 -8.51 3.25 -14.22
N ILE A 5 -7.70 2.33 -13.70
CA ILE A 5 -8.13 1.00 -13.27
C ILE A 5 -8.41 1.04 -11.78
N CYS A 6 -9.68 0.97 -11.41
CA CYS A 6 -10.09 0.68 -10.04
C CYS A 6 -9.93 -0.81 -9.75
N ILE A 7 -9.13 -1.18 -8.76
CA ILE A 7 -8.93 -2.55 -8.28
C ILE A 7 -9.82 -2.73 -7.04
N ASP A 8 -11.00 -3.30 -7.25
CA ASP A 8 -12.01 -3.56 -6.20
C ASP A 8 -12.01 -5.02 -5.72
N ARG A 9 -11.19 -5.87 -6.34
CA ARG A 9 -10.96 -7.27 -5.97
C ARG A 9 -9.60 -7.74 -6.50
N ILE A 10 -8.99 -8.71 -5.83
CA ILE A 10 -7.65 -9.23 -6.15
C ILE A 10 -7.58 -9.76 -7.59
N GLU A 11 -8.65 -10.37 -8.10
CA GLU A 11 -8.70 -10.93 -9.46
C GLU A 11 -8.71 -9.86 -10.56
N ARG A 12 -9.01 -8.61 -10.20
CA ARG A 12 -9.09 -7.51 -11.16
C ARG A 12 -7.72 -6.99 -11.56
N TRP A 13 -6.70 -7.17 -10.72
CA TRP A 13 -5.34 -6.86 -11.11
C TRP A 13 -4.79 -7.93 -12.06
N THR A 14 -4.61 -7.54 -13.32
CA THR A 14 -4.14 -8.41 -14.42
C THR A 14 -2.95 -7.79 -15.16
N GLY A 15 -2.34 -6.74 -14.58
CA GLY A 15 -1.17 -6.08 -15.15
C GLY A 15 0.00 -7.06 -15.34
N LEU A 16 0.83 -6.81 -16.36
CA LEU A 16 2.05 -7.59 -16.60
C LEU A 16 3.10 -7.36 -15.50
N ASN A 17 3.08 -6.18 -14.88
CA ASN A 17 3.96 -5.83 -13.77
C ASN A 17 3.19 -5.94 -12.44
N PRO A 18 3.87 -6.27 -11.33
CA PRO A 18 3.29 -6.16 -10.01
C PRO A 18 2.78 -4.74 -9.76
N TYR A 19 1.63 -4.62 -9.12
CA TYR A 19 1.12 -3.37 -8.61
C TYR A 19 2.00 -2.90 -7.45
N HIS A 20 2.42 -1.64 -7.55
CA HIS A 20 2.90 -0.84 -6.44
C HIS A 20 2.57 0.64 -6.75
N PRO A 21 2.10 1.44 -5.78
CA PRO A 21 1.70 2.82 -6.01
C PRO A 21 2.82 3.75 -6.52
N ASP A 22 4.10 3.48 -6.20
CA ASP A 22 5.22 4.25 -6.79
C ASP A 22 5.46 3.92 -8.27
N ASP A 23 5.07 2.73 -8.75
CA ASP A 23 5.37 2.24 -10.10
C ASP A 23 4.18 2.36 -11.06
N ILE A 24 2.96 2.47 -10.52
CA ILE A 24 1.71 2.41 -11.29
C ILE A 24 0.91 3.71 -11.13
N ASP A 25 0.95 4.56 -12.16
CA ASP A 25 0.24 5.86 -12.20
C ASP A 25 -1.17 5.82 -12.81
N TYR A 26 -1.71 4.62 -13.02
CA TYR A 26 -2.99 4.42 -13.75
C TYR A 26 -3.94 3.43 -13.07
N ALA A 27 -3.60 2.91 -11.89
CA ALA A 27 -4.46 1.99 -11.14
C ALA A 27 -4.42 2.33 -9.65
N TYR A 28 -5.51 2.08 -8.96
CA TYR A 28 -5.64 2.26 -7.51
C TYR A 28 -6.56 1.20 -6.90
N MET A 29 -6.40 0.91 -5.61
CA MET A 29 -7.31 0.03 -4.88
C MET A 29 -8.46 0.79 -4.22
N THR A 30 -9.59 0.11 -4.03
CA THR A 30 -10.66 0.61 -3.14
C THR A 30 -10.24 0.49 -1.67
N GLU A 31 -10.84 1.32 -0.80
CA GLU A 31 -10.61 1.23 0.65
C GLU A 31 -11.05 -0.13 1.20
N GLU A 32 -12.14 -0.69 0.67
CA GLU A 32 -12.65 -2.00 1.04
C GLU A 32 -11.63 -3.10 0.73
N LEU A 33 -11.02 -3.08 -0.46
CA LEU A 33 -10.02 -4.07 -0.85
C LEU A 33 -8.77 -3.96 0.03
N VAL A 34 -8.31 -2.74 0.30
CA VAL A 34 -7.17 -2.51 1.21
C VAL A 34 -7.46 -3.15 2.58
N GLU A 35 -8.63 -2.87 3.16
CA GLU A 35 -9.02 -3.45 4.46
C GLU A 35 -9.16 -4.98 4.44
N GLU A 36 -9.63 -5.56 3.33
CA GLU A 36 -9.68 -7.02 3.14
C GLU A 36 -8.28 -7.63 3.15
N ILE A 37 -7.34 -7.07 2.38
CA ILE A 37 -5.94 -7.54 2.34
C ILE A 37 -5.28 -7.35 3.70
N VAL A 38 -5.49 -6.21 4.37
CA VAL A 38 -4.97 -5.96 5.73
C VAL A 38 -5.41 -7.07 6.71
N LYS A 39 -6.67 -7.49 6.67
CA LYS A 39 -7.15 -8.60 7.52
C LYS A 39 -6.43 -9.92 7.22
N LEU A 40 -6.15 -10.21 5.94
CA LEU A 40 -5.40 -11.39 5.53
C LEU A 40 -3.94 -11.34 6.00
N VAL A 41 -3.28 -10.19 5.85
CA VAL A 41 -1.91 -9.96 6.34
C VAL A 41 -1.84 -10.20 7.84
N ARG A 42 -2.77 -9.64 8.63
CA ARG A 42 -2.83 -9.84 10.09
C ARG A 42 -2.84 -11.31 10.50
N VAL A 43 -3.54 -12.15 9.76
CA VAL A 43 -3.59 -13.60 10.03
C VAL A 43 -2.25 -14.28 9.69
N ARG A 44 -1.62 -13.89 8.57
CA ARG A 44 -0.42 -14.57 8.04
C ARG A 44 0.88 -14.17 8.73
N VAL A 45 1.01 -12.90 9.14
CA VAL A 45 2.21 -12.37 9.82
C VAL A 45 1.89 -11.92 11.25
N SER A 46 1.05 -12.66 11.95
CA SER A 46 0.53 -12.32 13.30
C SER A 46 1.60 -12.14 14.39
N ARG A 47 2.85 -12.60 14.16
CA ARG A 47 3.98 -12.45 15.07
C ARG A 47 4.89 -11.25 14.76
N ASN A 48 4.54 -10.44 13.76
CA ASN A 48 5.30 -9.25 13.40
C ASN A 48 5.13 -8.18 14.49
N SER A 49 6.24 -7.71 15.05
CA SER A 49 6.29 -6.75 16.16
C SER A 49 5.79 -5.34 15.80
N TYR A 50 5.77 -4.99 14.52
CA TYR A 50 5.42 -3.67 14.00
C TYR A 50 4.18 -3.70 13.10
N LEU A 51 3.46 -4.83 13.13
CA LEU A 51 2.33 -5.12 12.25
C LEU A 51 1.34 -3.97 12.14
N ASP A 52 0.91 -3.40 13.28
CA ASP A 52 -0.08 -2.32 13.28
C ASP A 52 0.46 -1.04 12.63
N GLU A 53 1.71 -0.67 12.93
CA GLU A 53 2.32 0.53 12.37
C GLU A 53 2.51 0.41 10.85
N VAL A 54 2.96 -0.76 10.38
CA VAL A 54 3.15 -1.06 8.95
C VAL A 54 1.83 -1.07 8.19
N LEU A 55 0.79 -1.69 8.75
CA LEU A 55 -0.52 -1.75 8.12
C LEU A 55 -1.19 -0.38 8.06
N GLU A 56 -1.06 0.44 9.09
CA GLU A 56 -1.58 1.82 9.07
C GLU A 56 -0.83 2.69 8.06
N PHE A 57 0.48 2.48 7.89
CA PHE A 57 1.26 3.14 6.84
C PHE A 57 0.74 2.76 5.45
N ILE A 58 0.56 1.46 5.16
CA ILE A 58 0.03 0.99 3.87
C ILE A 58 -1.33 1.60 3.57
N LYS A 59 -2.26 1.60 4.53
CA LYS A 59 -3.58 2.22 4.37
C LYS A 59 -3.49 3.70 4.02
N PHE A 60 -2.66 4.45 4.75
CA PHE A 60 -2.44 5.86 4.47
C PHE A 60 -1.87 6.07 3.07
N TYR A 61 -0.89 5.27 2.69
CA TYR A 61 -0.16 5.41 1.45
C TYR A 61 -1.02 5.06 0.22
N GLU A 62 -1.76 3.95 0.26
CA GLU A 62 -2.73 3.58 -0.78
C GLU A 62 -3.88 4.58 -0.89
N LYS A 63 -4.34 5.11 0.24
CA LYS A 63 -5.35 6.18 0.24
C LYS A 63 -4.80 7.42 -0.47
N ALA A 64 -3.60 7.87 -0.12
CA ALA A 64 -2.99 9.03 -0.76
C ALA A 64 -2.79 8.83 -2.27
N HIS A 65 -2.37 7.64 -2.69
CA HIS A 65 -2.25 7.26 -4.10
C HIS A 65 -3.59 7.33 -4.84
N ARG A 66 -4.64 6.73 -4.28
CA ARG A 66 -6.00 6.80 -4.83
C ARG A 66 -6.48 8.25 -4.99
N GLN A 67 -6.31 9.07 -3.95
CA GLN A 67 -6.72 10.48 -3.99
C GLN A 67 -6.00 11.25 -5.10
N LEU A 68 -4.71 10.98 -5.28
CA LEU A 68 -3.91 11.60 -6.34
C LEU A 68 -4.43 11.24 -7.73
N LEU A 69 -4.72 9.97 -7.98
CA LEU A 69 -5.22 9.51 -9.28
C LEU A 69 -6.64 10.00 -9.58
N LEU A 70 -7.48 10.12 -8.56
CA LEU A 70 -8.84 10.64 -8.71
C LEU A 70 -8.91 12.17 -8.82
N GLY A 71 -7.77 12.87 -8.78
CA GLY A 71 -7.73 14.32 -8.79
C GLY A 71 -8.39 14.95 -7.56
N GLU A 72 -8.51 14.19 -6.47
CA GLU A 72 -8.91 14.74 -5.18
C GLU A 72 -7.79 15.65 -4.65
N VAL A 73 -8.13 16.59 -3.76
CA VAL A 73 -7.16 17.54 -3.22
C VAL A 73 -6.16 16.80 -2.33
N VAL A 74 -5.07 16.32 -2.94
CA VAL A 74 -3.88 15.84 -2.25
C VAL A 74 -2.99 17.04 -2.02
N THR A 75 -2.92 17.51 -0.77
CA THR A 75 -2.01 18.59 -0.41
C THR A 75 -0.57 18.07 -0.41
N ASP A 76 0.41 18.91 -0.75
CA ASP A 76 1.84 18.56 -0.64
C ASP A 76 2.22 18.03 0.77
N ILE A 77 1.41 18.38 1.77
CA ILE A 77 1.44 17.90 3.15
C ILE A 77 1.28 16.38 3.23
N GLN A 78 0.43 15.74 2.43
CA GLN A 78 0.24 14.28 2.47
C GLN A 78 1.48 13.53 1.94
N LYS A 79 2.12 14.04 0.87
CA LYS A 79 3.39 13.47 0.37
C LYS A 79 4.54 13.66 1.36
N GLN A 80 4.63 14.82 1.99
CA GLN A 80 5.60 15.07 3.05
C GLN A 80 5.38 14.11 4.24
N ARG A 81 4.13 13.89 4.63
CA ARG A 81 3.77 12.99 5.73
C ARG A 81 4.18 11.53 5.48
N ALA A 82 4.01 11.00 4.26
CA ALA A 82 4.49 9.65 3.92
C ALA A 82 6.01 9.52 4.13
N ASN A 83 6.76 10.51 3.66
CA ASN A 83 8.21 10.54 3.76
C ASN A 83 8.70 10.70 5.21
N GLU A 84 8.03 11.53 6.01
CA GLU A 84 8.34 11.71 7.42
C GLU A 84 8.07 10.43 8.20
N TRP A 85 6.90 9.81 8.01
CA TRP A 85 6.56 8.56 8.69
C TRP A 85 7.54 7.43 8.33
N ALA A 86 7.92 7.30 7.06
CA ALA A 86 8.93 6.33 6.65
C ALA A 86 10.31 6.56 7.30
N LYS A 87 10.72 7.83 7.47
CA LYS A 87 11.97 8.17 8.17
C LYS A 87 11.88 7.85 9.65
N ASP A 88 10.78 8.19 10.30
CA ASP A 88 10.56 7.93 11.72
C ASP A 88 10.57 6.43 12.00
N PHE A 89 9.89 5.64 11.17
CA PHE A 89 9.91 4.18 11.24
C PHE A 89 11.35 3.63 11.13
N ARG A 90 12.12 4.09 10.14
CA ARG A 90 13.53 3.70 9.99
C ARG A 90 14.36 4.07 11.22
N ASN A 91 14.19 5.27 11.75
CA ASN A 91 14.94 5.74 12.90
C ASN A 91 14.63 4.92 14.16
N ASN A 92 13.37 4.49 14.33
CA ASN A 92 12.92 3.73 15.48
C ASN A 92 13.27 2.23 15.39
N HIS A 93 13.23 1.65 14.19
CA HIS A 93 13.28 0.19 14.00
C HIS A 93 14.47 -0.31 13.16
N GLY A 94 15.29 0.61 12.62
CA GLY A 94 16.54 0.29 11.92
C GLY A 94 16.38 -0.19 10.47
N HIS A 95 15.17 -0.27 9.94
CA HIS A 95 14.86 -0.70 8.57
C HIS A 95 13.67 0.09 8.00
N TRP A 96 13.51 0.11 6.68
CA TRP A 96 12.39 0.78 6.02
C TRP A 96 11.13 -0.09 5.98
N PHE A 97 9.94 0.53 5.86
CA PHE A 97 8.66 -0.19 5.73
C PHE A 97 8.68 -1.28 4.65
N HIS A 98 9.25 -1.02 3.47
CA HIS A 98 9.30 -2.00 2.37
C HIS A 98 10.19 -3.22 2.66
N GLN A 99 10.93 -3.21 3.77
CA GLN A 99 11.74 -4.33 4.24
C GLN A 99 11.01 -5.15 5.31
N ASP A 100 9.85 -4.68 5.79
CA ASP A 100 9.06 -5.37 6.80
C ASP A 100 8.18 -6.48 6.19
N PRO A 101 8.09 -7.68 6.82
CA PRO A 101 7.31 -8.80 6.30
C PRO A 101 5.81 -8.50 6.07
N ALA A 102 5.21 -7.60 6.85
CA ALA A 102 3.79 -7.25 6.67
C ALA A 102 3.58 -6.41 5.41
N TYR A 103 4.55 -5.57 5.05
CA TYR A 103 4.53 -4.80 3.82
C TYR A 103 4.69 -5.72 2.60
N ASP A 104 5.69 -6.60 2.64
CA ASP A 104 5.93 -7.59 1.60
C ASP A 104 4.69 -8.48 1.38
N GLU A 105 4.10 -8.98 2.47
CA GLU A 105 2.93 -9.85 2.41
C GLU A 105 1.71 -9.15 1.79
N PHE A 106 1.51 -7.87 2.09
CA PHE A 106 0.40 -7.10 1.54
C PHE A 106 0.45 -7.05 0.01
N TYR A 107 1.59 -6.61 -0.55
CA TYR A 107 1.75 -6.50 -2.00
C TYR A 107 1.85 -7.87 -2.67
N ARG A 108 2.40 -8.88 -1.98
CA ARG A 108 2.38 -10.27 -2.45
C ARG A 108 0.96 -10.83 -2.59
N ILE A 109 0.05 -10.52 -1.66
CA ILE A 109 -1.36 -10.93 -1.75
C ILE A 109 -2.04 -10.24 -2.94
N LEU A 110 -1.91 -8.92 -3.04
CA LEU A 110 -2.49 -8.13 -4.13
C LEU A 110 -2.02 -8.64 -5.49
N ASN A 111 -0.72 -8.93 -5.60
CA ASN A 111 -0.09 -9.42 -6.82
C ASN A 111 -0.18 -10.94 -7.00
N ARG A 112 -1.01 -11.62 -6.21
CA ARG A 112 -1.27 -13.06 -6.33
C ARG A 112 0.00 -13.92 -6.31
N GLY A 113 1.01 -13.46 -5.58
CA GLY A 113 2.31 -14.11 -5.42
C GLY A 113 3.41 -13.62 -6.36
N SER A 114 3.13 -12.76 -7.34
CA SER A 114 4.13 -12.17 -8.22
C SER A 114 4.63 -10.84 -7.63
N TRP A 115 5.49 -10.90 -6.61
CA TRP A 115 6.05 -9.76 -5.89
C TRP A 115 7.54 -9.96 -5.67
#